data_AF-A0A9D6JUT4-F1
#
_entry.id   AF-A0A9D6JUT4-F1
#
_cell.length_a   1.000
_cell.length_b   1.000
_cell.length_c   1.000
_cell.angle_alpha   90.00
_cell.angle_beta   90.00
_cell.angle_gamma   90.00
#
_symmetry.space_group_name_H-M   'P 1'
#
loop_
_entity.id
_entity.type
_entity.pdbx_description
1 polymer ?
#
loop_
_entity_poly.entity_id
_entity_poly.type
_entity_poly.pdbx_seq_one_letter_code
_entity_poly.pdbx_strand_id
1 'polypeptide(L)'
;MSLFSILSLRRLCAALLFVVILPAAACPPTQTPAGPETGFLLAAPDRGFMGNEEIRDLFDAFAKQHNAALLYVTDARTRDNAQAALATLKKRGAQRVVLLPLFYSEHEARYATLRTALAGAPALPLEWAQPFGASYFAVEALAERLRALPTEPGQRLIVAGSGAADQAGSERIAADLQRIAGHAAAGLGYRSITSVVWPESQAAAALQERAQAGLRAAGDAVVVQLHLAKKLDSMMAFSNTLKRALPAPERLLAEQSLTPLALTWMQREANRHLPLTPDQVGVVIAAHGSDWHWNETMRNSLSSLEQKYKVEYAFSMADAPLLERAVRRLDQRGARAIVIVRVFGMQSSFQREIEHLIGRDVEAGPAAHLHTAGDHGMQHGGQGGAPLARLRTAAVLSSAGGLDDHPLFAQALLARAQALSRDPKRETVILTAHGTGDEANNTQWLARLESIAGQMRANGGAAFRAIRVATWREDWPEQRAPWVERVRGWVAQAGRDGEAIVIPARTTGSGPEAELLAGLKFRLGSGFAPHPLFPVWVEQQVAQALQQPVAPALAATAAAGHDHHR
;
A
#
# COMPACT_ATOMS: atom_id res chain seq x y z
N MET A 1 -16.61 82.48 9.30
CA MET A 1 -17.91 82.60 10.02
C MET A 1 -18.95 81.86 9.17
N SER A 2 -19.60 80.75 9.52
CA SER A 2 -19.65 79.82 10.67
C SER A 2 -20.25 78.51 10.09
N LEU A 3 -19.60 77.35 10.17
CA LEU A 3 -19.51 76.34 11.25
C LEU A 3 -20.53 75.17 11.15
N PHE A 4 -19.99 73.98 10.83
CA PHE A 4 -20.23 72.61 11.36
C PHE A 4 -21.63 71.91 11.23
N SER A 5 -21.75 70.74 10.57
CA SER A 5 -21.46 69.32 10.96
C SER A 5 -22.57 68.69 11.84
N ILE A 6 -23.14 67.48 11.67
CA ILE A 6 -22.62 66.11 11.42
C ILE A 6 -23.76 65.14 10.97
N LEU A 7 -23.34 64.15 10.15
CA LEU A 7 -23.84 62.80 9.76
C LEU A 7 -24.98 62.12 10.58
N SER A 8 -25.77 61.12 10.13
CA SER A 8 -25.56 59.94 9.26
C SER A 8 -26.92 59.27 8.97
N LEU A 9 -27.08 58.60 7.81
CA LEU A 9 -27.39 57.15 7.65
C LEU A 9 -28.21 56.86 6.37
N ARG A 10 -27.57 56.30 5.34
CA ARG A 10 -28.19 55.77 4.11
C ARG A 10 -28.77 54.37 4.34
N ARG A 11 -29.97 54.10 3.84
CA ARG A 11 -30.54 52.75 3.66
C ARG A 11 -30.75 52.42 2.18
N LEU A 12 -30.44 51.17 1.87
CA LEU A 12 -30.42 50.45 0.60
C LEU A 12 -31.78 50.43 -0.14
N CYS A 13 -31.72 50.54 -1.47
CA CYS A 13 -32.72 49.99 -2.40
C CYS A 13 -32.19 48.65 -2.94
N ALA A 14 -33.00 47.59 -2.84
CA ALA A 14 -32.74 46.29 -3.42
C ALA A 14 -33.29 46.22 -4.85
N ALA A 15 -32.43 45.88 -5.81
CA ALA A 15 -32.83 45.48 -7.16
C ALA A 15 -32.49 43.99 -7.32
N LEU A 16 -33.51 43.16 -7.57
CA LEU A 16 -33.35 41.75 -7.92
C LEU A 16 -32.76 41.65 -9.34
N LEU A 17 -31.54 41.12 -9.43
CA LEU A 17 -30.96 40.64 -10.69
C LEU A 17 -31.10 39.12 -10.73
N PHE A 18 -31.93 38.61 -11.64
CA PHE A 18 -31.96 37.18 -11.99
C PHE A 18 -30.71 36.86 -12.82
N VAL A 19 -29.68 36.30 -12.18
CA VAL A 19 -28.54 35.71 -12.88
C VAL A 19 -28.89 34.26 -13.20
N VAL A 20 -29.12 33.97 -14.47
CA VAL A 20 -29.17 32.59 -15.00
C VAL A 20 -27.74 32.05 -14.98
N ILE A 21 -27.40 31.29 -13.95
CA ILE A 21 -26.14 30.52 -13.90
C ILE A 21 -26.35 29.29 -14.76
N LEU A 22 -25.88 29.35 -16.01
CA LEU A 22 -25.68 28.14 -16.82
C LEU A 22 -24.66 27.26 -16.08
N PRO A 23 -24.93 25.95 -15.86
CA PRO A 23 -23.92 25.07 -15.33
C PRO A 23 -22.82 24.96 -16.39
N ALA A 24 -21.62 25.42 -16.04
CA ALA A 24 -20.42 25.10 -16.80
C ALA A 24 -20.32 23.56 -16.80
N ALA A 25 -20.64 22.95 -17.94
CA ALA A 25 -20.34 21.56 -18.21
C ALA A 25 -18.82 21.41 -18.07
N ALA A 26 -18.39 20.92 -16.91
CA ALA A 26 -17.03 20.45 -16.73
C ALA A 26 -16.85 19.29 -17.69
N CYS A 27 -16.26 19.56 -18.85
CA CYS A 27 -15.66 18.51 -19.66
C CYS A 27 -14.74 17.72 -18.73
N PRO A 28 -14.92 16.40 -18.56
CA PRO A 28 -13.90 15.61 -17.91
C PRO A 28 -12.60 15.83 -18.70
N PRO A 29 -11.43 15.89 -18.05
CA PRO A 29 -10.17 15.89 -18.78
C PRO A 29 -10.21 14.64 -19.68
N THR A 30 -10.16 14.86 -20.99
CA THR A 30 -9.87 13.81 -21.96
C THR A 30 -8.51 13.25 -21.56
N GLN A 31 -8.54 12.18 -20.77
CA GLN A 31 -7.38 11.34 -20.54
C GLN A 31 -6.96 10.86 -21.92
N THR A 32 -5.80 11.32 -22.38
CA THR A 32 -5.13 10.72 -23.53
C THR A 32 -5.09 9.21 -23.26
N PRO A 33 -5.63 8.36 -24.15
CA PRO A 33 -5.64 6.93 -23.91
C PRO A 33 -4.22 6.49 -23.60
N ALA A 34 -4.06 5.76 -22.50
CA ALA A 34 -2.85 4.99 -22.24
C ALA A 34 -2.41 4.32 -23.55
N GLY A 35 -1.14 4.53 -23.93
CA GLY A 35 -0.70 4.54 -25.32
C GLY A 35 -1.34 3.47 -26.22
N PRO A 36 -1.70 3.80 -27.48
CA PRO A 36 -2.47 2.95 -28.41
C PRO A 36 -1.87 1.57 -28.72
N GLU A 37 -0.75 1.21 -28.09
CA GLU A 37 0.04 0.01 -28.30
C GLU A 37 -0.31 -1.16 -27.34
N THR A 38 -0.91 -0.92 -26.17
CA THR A 38 -1.22 -2.02 -25.23
C THR A 38 -2.71 -2.38 -25.26
N GLY A 39 -3.01 -3.63 -25.63
CA GLY A 39 -4.33 -4.24 -25.48
C GLY A 39 -4.45 -5.05 -24.19
N PHE A 40 -5.63 -5.09 -23.58
CA PHE A 40 -5.92 -5.91 -22.41
C PHE A 40 -6.89 -7.03 -22.75
N LEU A 41 -6.53 -8.27 -22.43
CA LEU A 41 -7.39 -9.42 -22.64
C LEU A 41 -7.86 -9.95 -21.28
N LEU A 42 -9.12 -9.71 -20.91
CA LEU A 42 -9.71 -10.34 -19.73
C LEU A 42 -10.08 -11.77 -20.08
N ALA A 43 -9.48 -12.75 -19.41
CA ALA A 43 -9.84 -14.15 -19.56
C ALA A 43 -10.54 -14.65 -18.31
N ALA A 44 -11.74 -15.19 -18.46
CA ALA A 44 -12.56 -15.68 -17.37
C ALA A 44 -13.19 -17.04 -17.74
N PRO A 45 -13.46 -17.93 -16.77
CA PRO A 45 -14.19 -19.16 -17.04
C PRO A 45 -15.63 -18.86 -17.49
N ASP A 46 -16.16 -19.63 -18.43
CA ASP A 46 -17.58 -19.56 -18.83
C ASP A 46 -18.53 -20.01 -17.71
N ARG A 47 -19.23 -19.07 -17.09
CA ARG A 47 -20.15 -19.38 -16.00
C ARG A 47 -21.56 -19.68 -16.50
N GLY A 48 -21.84 -19.60 -17.79
CA GLY A 48 -23.21 -19.57 -18.28
C GLY A 48 -23.86 -18.19 -18.11
N PHE A 49 -25.09 -18.01 -18.61
CA PHE A 49 -25.69 -16.69 -18.85
C PHE A 49 -25.55 -15.70 -17.68
N MET A 50 -26.18 -15.95 -16.53
CA MET A 50 -26.15 -15.00 -15.39
C MET A 50 -24.72 -14.72 -14.89
N GLY A 51 -23.89 -15.74 -14.74
CA GLY A 51 -22.50 -15.57 -14.30
C GLY A 51 -21.62 -14.87 -15.33
N ASN A 52 -21.93 -14.99 -16.61
CA ASN A 52 -21.24 -14.29 -17.69
C ASN A 52 -21.66 -12.82 -17.74
N GLU A 53 -22.94 -12.50 -17.54
CA GLU A 53 -23.39 -11.10 -17.46
C GLU A 53 -22.72 -10.36 -16.30
N GLU A 54 -22.54 -10.99 -15.13
CA GLU A 54 -21.73 -10.42 -14.04
C GLU A 54 -20.30 -10.07 -14.47
N ILE A 55 -19.69 -10.91 -15.31
CA ILE A 55 -18.35 -10.67 -15.86
C ILE A 55 -18.39 -9.56 -16.94
N ARG A 56 -19.45 -9.50 -17.76
CA ARG A 56 -19.62 -8.45 -18.78
C ARG A 56 -19.76 -7.08 -18.14
N ASP A 57 -20.57 -6.95 -17.09
CA ASP A 57 -20.77 -5.67 -16.39
C ASP A 57 -19.43 -5.11 -15.86
N LEU A 58 -18.59 -5.98 -15.31
CA LEU A 58 -17.25 -5.62 -14.85
C LEU A 58 -16.31 -5.29 -16.01
N PHE A 59 -16.33 -6.11 -17.06
CA PHE A 59 -15.52 -5.89 -18.25
C PHE A 59 -15.88 -4.58 -18.94
N ASP A 60 -17.16 -4.26 -19.10
CA ASP A 60 -17.64 -3.04 -19.75
C ASP A 60 -17.23 -1.80 -18.96
N ALA A 61 -17.22 -1.87 -17.61
CA ALA A 61 -16.67 -0.81 -16.77
C ALA A 61 -15.17 -0.60 -17.00
N PHE A 62 -14.39 -1.69 -17.17
CA PHE A 62 -12.96 -1.63 -17.46
C PHE A 62 -12.67 -1.14 -18.89
N ALA A 63 -13.38 -1.66 -19.89
CA ALA A 63 -13.20 -1.38 -21.31
C ALA A 63 -13.53 0.08 -21.68
N LYS A 64 -14.28 0.81 -20.84
CA LYS A 64 -14.49 2.26 -21.00
C LYS A 64 -13.19 3.07 -20.96
N GLN A 65 -12.15 2.57 -20.32
CA GLN A 65 -10.88 3.30 -20.12
C GLN A 65 -9.69 2.67 -20.84
N HIS A 66 -9.86 1.47 -21.43
CA HIS A 66 -8.76 0.67 -21.97
C HIS A 66 -9.15 -0.01 -23.29
N ASN A 67 -8.19 -0.16 -24.20
CA ASN A 67 -8.36 -1.05 -25.35
C ASN A 67 -8.41 -2.50 -24.85
N ALA A 68 -9.62 -3.01 -24.60
CA ALA A 68 -9.81 -4.31 -23.96
C ALA A 68 -10.71 -5.25 -24.79
N ALA A 69 -10.49 -6.55 -24.63
CA ALA A 69 -11.33 -7.62 -25.16
C ALA A 69 -11.59 -8.68 -24.08
N LEU A 70 -12.72 -9.37 -24.19
CA LEU A 70 -13.16 -10.39 -23.25
C LEU A 70 -13.07 -11.77 -23.91
N LEU A 71 -12.50 -12.73 -23.18
CA LEU A 71 -12.39 -14.12 -23.56
C LEU A 71 -13.03 -15.01 -22.48
N TYR A 72 -14.08 -15.73 -22.86
CA TYR A 72 -14.61 -16.81 -22.04
C TYR A 72 -13.91 -18.13 -22.36
N VAL A 73 -13.38 -18.76 -21.32
CA VAL A 73 -12.73 -20.05 -21.38
C VAL A 73 -13.77 -21.14 -21.20
N THR A 74 -13.95 -21.94 -22.25
CA THR A 74 -14.97 -22.97 -22.36
C THR A 74 -14.31 -24.35 -22.48
N ASP A 75 -14.11 -24.81 -23.71
CA ASP A 75 -13.52 -26.09 -24.08
C ASP A 75 -12.56 -25.89 -25.27
N ALA A 76 -12.48 -26.86 -26.19
CA ALA A 76 -11.71 -26.76 -27.43
C ALA A 76 -11.98 -25.46 -28.23
N ARG A 77 -13.21 -24.91 -28.15
CA ARG A 77 -13.62 -23.64 -28.79
C ARG A 77 -12.90 -22.41 -28.22
N THR A 78 -12.25 -22.54 -27.06
CA THR A 78 -11.46 -21.45 -26.45
C THR A 78 -10.37 -20.95 -27.40
N ARG A 79 -9.78 -21.82 -28.22
CA ARG A 79 -8.75 -21.42 -29.19
C ARG A 79 -9.28 -20.39 -30.20
N ASP A 80 -10.40 -20.70 -30.83
CA ASP A 80 -10.99 -19.82 -31.85
C ASP A 80 -11.49 -18.50 -31.23
N ASN A 81 -12.09 -18.58 -30.04
CA ASN A 81 -12.49 -17.39 -29.27
C ASN A 81 -11.30 -16.49 -28.93
N ALA A 82 -10.18 -17.08 -28.51
CA ALA A 82 -8.96 -16.35 -28.18
C ALA A 82 -8.38 -15.67 -29.43
N GLN A 83 -8.33 -16.36 -30.56
CA GLN A 83 -7.88 -15.79 -31.83
C GLN A 83 -8.75 -14.59 -32.25
N ALA A 84 -10.08 -14.69 -32.13
CA ALA A 84 -10.99 -13.60 -32.45
C ALA A 84 -10.81 -12.38 -31.53
N ALA A 85 -10.62 -12.61 -30.22
CA ALA A 85 -10.37 -11.55 -29.25
C ALA A 85 -9.03 -10.84 -29.52
N LEU A 86 -7.96 -11.59 -29.78
CA LEU A 86 -6.64 -11.05 -30.12
C LEU A 86 -6.66 -10.28 -31.44
N ALA A 87 -7.35 -10.78 -32.46
CA ALA A 87 -7.53 -10.08 -33.73
C ALA A 87 -8.29 -8.75 -33.55
N THR A 88 -9.28 -8.72 -32.65
CA THR A 88 -10.01 -7.49 -32.28
C THR A 88 -9.08 -6.47 -31.63
N LEU A 89 -8.25 -6.89 -30.66
CA LEU A 89 -7.26 -6.00 -30.03
C LEU A 89 -6.26 -5.45 -31.05
N LYS A 90 -5.75 -6.31 -31.95
CA LYS A 90 -4.85 -5.90 -33.04
C LYS A 90 -5.50 -4.89 -33.97
N LYS A 91 -6.76 -5.11 -34.37
CA LYS A 91 -7.53 -4.19 -35.22
C LYS A 91 -7.73 -2.83 -34.54
N ARG A 92 -7.80 -2.80 -33.21
CA ARG A 92 -7.88 -1.58 -32.39
C ARG A 92 -6.50 -0.95 -32.10
N GLY A 93 -5.43 -1.44 -32.73
CA GLY A 93 -4.09 -0.84 -32.65
C GLY A 93 -3.13 -1.50 -31.67
N ALA A 94 -3.54 -2.54 -30.93
CA ALA A 94 -2.65 -3.19 -29.97
C ALA A 94 -1.42 -3.79 -30.68
N GLN A 95 -0.24 -3.43 -30.19
CA GLN A 95 1.07 -3.98 -30.56
C GLN A 95 1.53 -5.05 -29.57
N ARG A 96 1.05 -4.99 -28.32
CA ARG A 96 1.26 -6.01 -27.28
C ARG A 96 -0.04 -6.24 -26.53
N VAL A 97 -0.17 -7.40 -25.88
CA VAL A 97 -1.35 -7.75 -25.09
C VAL A 97 -0.95 -8.13 -23.66
N VAL A 98 -1.65 -7.58 -22.69
CA VAL A 98 -1.60 -8.00 -21.29
C VAL A 98 -2.84 -8.82 -20.98
N LEU A 99 -2.64 -10.09 -20.64
CA LEU A 99 -3.71 -10.99 -20.20
C LEU A 99 -4.02 -10.74 -18.73
N LEU A 100 -5.29 -10.53 -18.40
CA LEU A 100 -5.82 -10.42 -17.04
C LEU A 100 -6.58 -11.72 -16.71
N PRO A 101 -5.99 -12.66 -15.93
CA PRO A 101 -6.66 -13.93 -15.64
C PRO A 101 -7.60 -13.79 -14.44
N LEU A 102 -8.90 -13.75 -14.69
CA LEU A 102 -9.94 -13.74 -13.65
C LEU A 102 -10.20 -15.19 -13.19
N PHE A 103 -9.27 -15.71 -12.39
CA PHE A 103 -9.29 -17.06 -11.82
C PHE A 103 -8.83 -17.01 -10.36
N TYR A 104 -9.33 -17.92 -9.53
CA TYR A 104 -8.89 -18.02 -8.13
C TYR A 104 -7.63 -18.88 -7.96
N SER A 105 -7.38 -19.80 -8.90
CA SER A 105 -6.17 -20.62 -8.93
C SER A 105 -5.70 -20.85 -10.37
N GLU A 106 -4.39 -20.84 -10.58
CA GLU A 106 -3.78 -21.24 -11.85
C GLU A 106 -3.87 -22.76 -12.11
N HIS A 107 -4.31 -23.52 -11.11
CA HIS A 107 -4.45 -24.97 -11.17
C HIS A 107 -5.86 -25.43 -11.58
N GLU A 108 -6.75 -24.49 -11.89
CA GLU A 108 -8.07 -24.77 -12.47
C GLU A 108 -7.94 -25.37 -13.89
N ALA A 109 -8.78 -26.35 -14.21
CA ALA A 109 -8.80 -27.04 -15.50
C ALA A 109 -8.97 -26.06 -16.70
N ARG A 110 -9.78 -25.03 -16.49
CA ARG A 110 -9.99 -23.97 -17.48
C ARG A 110 -8.78 -23.07 -17.62
N TYR A 111 -8.02 -22.81 -16.55
CA TYR A 111 -6.77 -22.07 -16.67
C TYR A 111 -5.75 -22.83 -17.55
N ALA A 112 -5.67 -24.16 -17.40
CA ALA A 112 -4.85 -25.00 -18.29
C ALA A 112 -5.34 -24.95 -19.77
N THR A 113 -6.66 -24.94 -19.97
CA THR A 113 -7.27 -24.77 -21.31
C THR A 113 -6.89 -23.42 -21.92
N LEU A 114 -6.96 -22.34 -21.14
CA LEU A 114 -6.54 -21.00 -21.55
C LEU A 114 -5.06 -20.96 -21.94
N ARG A 115 -4.17 -21.53 -21.11
CA ARG A 115 -2.75 -21.64 -21.42
C ARG A 115 -2.50 -22.37 -22.73
N THR A 116 -3.19 -23.48 -22.95
CA THR A 116 -3.06 -24.27 -24.19
C THR A 116 -3.59 -23.53 -25.41
N ALA A 117 -4.71 -22.81 -25.27
CA ALA A 117 -5.28 -22.00 -26.34
C ALA A 117 -4.36 -20.85 -26.76
N LEU A 118 -3.67 -20.22 -25.80
CA LEU A 118 -2.75 -19.12 -26.02
C LEU A 118 -1.30 -19.56 -26.33
N ALA A 119 -0.90 -20.80 -26.03
CA ALA A 119 0.43 -21.31 -26.36
C ALA A 119 0.71 -21.34 -27.88
N GLY A 120 -0.34 -21.48 -28.70
CA GLY A 120 -0.26 -21.47 -30.16
C GLY A 120 -0.56 -20.11 -30.81
N ALA A 121 -0.78 -19.06 -30.02
CA ALA A 121 -1.14 -17.73 -30.51
C ALA A 121 -0.42 -16.69 -29.66
N PRO A 122 0.51 -15.90 -30.23
CA PRO A 122 0.01 -14.72 -30.94
C PRO A 122 0.90 -14.14 -32.05
N ALA A 123 0.28 -13.33 -32.92
CA ALA A 123 0.95 -12.38 -33.83
C ALA A 123 1.38 -11.07 -33.12
N LEU A 124 1.20 -10.95 -31.80
CA LEU A 124 1.49 -9.80 -30.93
C LEU A 124 2.08 -10.31 -29.60
N PRO A 125 3.18 -9.75 -29.07
CA PRO A 125 3.72 -10.14 -27.76
C PRO A 125 2.66 -10.20 -26.64
N LEU A 126 2.65 -11.29 -25.87
CA LEU A 126 1.67 -11.57 -24.81
C LEU A 126 2.36 -11.64 -23.44
N GLU A 127 1.88 -10.84 -22.50
CA GLU A 127 2.32 -10.81 -21.11
C GLU A 127 1.17 -11.27 -20.19
N TRP A 128 1.48 -12.05 -19.15
CA TRP A 128 0.49 -12.55 -18.20
C TRP A 128 0.57 -11.75 -16.90
N ALA A 129 -0.53 -11.07 -16.54
CA ALA A 129 -0.67 -10.50 -15.21
C ALA A 129 -0.90 -11.60 -14.17
N GLN A 130 -0.71 -11.26 -12.90
CA GLN A 130 -1.02 -12.17 -11.79
C GLN A 130 -2.53 -12.49 -11.77
N PRO A 131 -2.95 -13.76 -11.61
CA PRO A 131 -4.35 -14.12 -11.50
C PRO A 131 -5.04 -13.40 -10.32
N PHE A 132 -6.35 -13.15 -10.43
CA PHE A 132 -7.12 -12.50 -9.37
C PHE A 132 -6.94 -13.16 -7.99
N GLY A 133 -6.95 -14.50 -7.93
CA GLY A 133 -6.76 -15.26 -6.69
C GLY A 133 -5.38 -15.12 -6.04
N ALA A 134 -4.35 -14.75 -6.81
CA ALA A 134 -3.03 -14.46 -6.28
C ALA A 134 -2.94 -13.04 -5.68
N SER A 135 -3.87 -12.15 -5.99
CA SER A 135 -3.89 -10.77 -5.50
C SER A 135 -4.46 -10.66 -4.08
N TYR A 136 -4.08 -9.60 -3.35
CA TYR A 136 -4.73 -9.29 -2.07
C TYR A 136 -6.20 -8.90 -2.23
N PHE A 137 -6.67 -8.55 -3.43
CA PHE A 137 -8.09 -8.24 -3.66
C PHE A 137 -8.98 -9.47 -3.50
N ALA A 138 -8.49 -10.67 -3.86
CA ALA A 138 -9.21 -11.91 -3.56
C ALA A 138 -9.31 -12.16 -2.05
N VAL A 139 -8.25 -11.83 -1.30
CA VAL A 139 -8.25 -11.87 0.17
C VAL A 139 -9.25 -10.89 0.75
N GLU A 140 -9.24 -9.61 0.33
CA GLU A 140 -10.17 -8.61 0.86
C GLU A 140 -11.62 -8.89 0.49
N ALA A 141 -11.90 -9.42 -0.71
CA ALA A 141 -13.25 -9.83 -1.10
C ALA A 141 -13.81 -10.89 -0.14
N LEU A 142 -12.98 -11.86 0.26
CA LEU A 142 -13.36 -12.83 1.27
C LEU A 142 -13.42 -12.21 2.68
N ALA A 143 -12.45 -11.38 3.05
CA ALA A 143 -12.35 -10.78 4.38
C ALA A 143 -13.56 -9.88 4.67
N GLU A 144 -14.02 -9.08 3.71
CA GLU A 144 -15.26 -8.29 3.83
C GLU A 144 -16.45 -9.15 4.24
N ARG A 145 -16.60 -10.30 3.58
CA ARG A 145 -17.70 -11.22 3.85
C ARG A 145 -17.58 -11.85 5.23
N LEU A 146 -16.37 -12.24 5.64
CA LEU A 146 -16.15 -12.85 6.96
C LEU A 146 -16.32 -11.83 8.10
N ARG A 147 -15.81 -10.60 7.94
CA ARG A 147 -15.97 -9.51 8.93
C ARG A 147 -17.42 -9.05 9.10
N ALA A 148 -18.26 -9.19 8.06
CA ALA A 148 -19.67 -8.82 8.12
C ALA A 148 -20.54 -9.85 8.87
N LEU A 149 -19.98 -10.99 9.27
CA LEU A 149 -20.70 -12.06 9.95
C LEU A 149 -20.45 -12.02 11.45
N PRO A 150 -21.46 -12.36 12.27
CA PRO A 150 -21.21 -12.66 13.67
C PRO A 150 -20.37 -13.94 13.73
N THR A 151 -19.11 -13.82 14.14
CA THR A 151 -18.24 -14.97 14.40
C THR A 151 -18.43 -15.47 15.82
N GLU A 152 -18.87 -16.72 15.94
CA GLU A 152 -18.87 -17.44 17.21
C GLU A 152 -17.45 -17.98 17.47
N PRO A 153 -16.82 -17.66 18.61
CA PRO A 153 -15.48 -18.16 18.93
C PRO A 153 -15.39 -19.69 18.82
N GLY A 154 -14.38 -20.19 18.12
CA GLY A 154 -14.17 -21.63 17.96
C GLY A 154 -14.99 -22.31 16.86
N GLN A 155 -15.75 -21.55 16.07
CA GLN A 155 -16.42 -22.04 14.87
C GLN A 155 -15.41 -22.49 13.80
N ARG A 156 -15.77 -23.46 12.96
CA ARG A 156 -14.97 -23.90 11.81
C ARG A 156 -15.36 -23.15 10.54
N LEU A 157 -14.41 -22.93 9.64
CA LEU A 157 -14.63 -22.36 8.32
C LEU A 157 -14.30 -23.40 7.24
N ILE A 158 -15.22 -23.61 6.29
CA ILE A 158 -14.98 -24.42 5.09
C ILE A 158 -15.07 -23.52 3.87
N VAL A 159 -14.02 -23.52 3.05
CA VAL A 159 -13.95 -22.78 1.79
C VAL A 159 -14.26 -23.74 0.64
N ALA A 160 -15.38 -23.52 -0.04
CA ALA A 160 -15.80 -24.31 -1.19
C ALA A 160 -15.33 -23.65 -2.49
N GLY A 161 -14.46 -24.35 -3.22
CA GLY A 161 -14.01 -24.01 -4.56
C GLY A 161 -14.43 -25.04 -5.61
N SER A 162 -14.02 -24.81 -6.85
CA SER A 162 -14.31 -25.68 -7.99
C SER A 162 -13.20 -25.64 -9.03
N GLY A 163 -13.31 -26.48 -10.06
CA GLY A 163 -12.49 -26.39 -11.27
C GLY A 163 -11.34 -27.40 -11.33
N ALA A 164 -11.29 -28.39 -10.43
CA ALA A 164 -10.25 -29.42 -10.47
C ALA A 164 -10.44 -30.37 -11.66
N ALA A 165 -9.37 -30.62 -12.43
CA ALA A 165 -9.36 -31.66 -13.46
C ALA A 165 -9.12 -33.06 -12.85
N ASP A 166 -8.23 -33.12 -11.87
CA ASP A 166 -7.75 -34.34 -11.23
C ASP A 166 -7.45 -34.10 -9.73
N GLN A 167 -7.03 -35.16 -9.02
CA GLN A 167 -6.73 -35.10 -7.59
C GLN A 167 -5.60 -34.13 -7.25
N ALA A 168 -4.55 -34.08 -8.07
CA ALA A 168 -3.40 -33.21 -7.82
C ALA A 168 -3.77 -31.73 -8.01
N GLY A 169 -4.58 -31.41 -9.04
CA GLY A 169 -5.18 -30.10 -9.24
C GLY A 169 -6.11 -29.72 -8.09
N SER A 170 -6.93 -30.65 -7.61
CA SER A 170 -7.80 -30.43 -6.44
C SER A 170 -7.01 -30.04 -5.19
N GLU A 171 -5.88 -30.68 -4.92
CA GLU A 171 -5.02 -30.39 -3.77
C GLU A 171 -4.35 -29.02 -3.89
N ARG A 172 -3.88 -28.65 -5.08
CA ARG A 172 -3.25 -27.34 -5.30
C ARG A 172 -4.28 -26.20 -5.26
N ILE A 173 -5.46 -26.37 -5.86
CA ILE A 173 -6.56 -25.41 -5.71
C ILE A 173 -6.93 -25.26 -4.23
N ALA A 174 -7.03 -26.37 -3.49
CA ALA A 174 -7.28 -26.34 -2.05
C ALA A 174 -6.24 -25.52 -1.28
N ALA A 175 -4.95 -25.66 -1.61
CA ALA A 175 -3.88 -24.87 -1.01
C ALA A 175 -4.01 -23.36 -1.31
N ASP A 176 -4.36 -22.98 -2.54
CA ASP A 176 -4.62 -21.58 -2.90
C ASP A 176 -5.80 -20.99 -2.11
N LEU A 177 -6.90 -21.73 -2.01
CA LEU A 177 -8.08 -21.32 -1.25
C LEU A 177 -7.78 -21.19 0.24
N GLN A 178 -6.98 -22.11 0.79
CA GLN A 178 -6.54 -22.05 2.19
C GLN A 178 -5.63 -20.86 2.44
N ARG A 179 -4.73 -20.51 1.52
CA ARG A 179 -3.93 -19.29 1.61
C ARG A 179 -4.83 -18.06 1.66
N ILE A 180 -5.75 -17.92 0.70
CA ILE A 180 -6.66 -16.77 0.65
C ILE A 180 -7.48 -16.66 1.93
N ALA A 181 -8.07 -17.77 2.38
CA ALA A 181 -8.89 -17.81 3.58
C ALA A 181 -8.10 -17.62 4.86
N GLY A 182 -6.88 -18.12 4.94
CA GLY A 182 -5.98 -17.91 6.09
C GLY A 182 -5.70 -16.42 6.32
N HIS A 183 -5.39 -15.67 5.25
CA HIS A 183 -5.24 -14.22 5.35
C HIS A 183 -6.57 -13.50 5.63
N ALA A 184 -7.66 -13.92 4.99
CA ALA A 184 -8.96 -13.25 5.13
C ALA A 184 -9.61 -13.46 6.51
N ALA A 185 -9.36 -14.61 7.12
CA ALA A 185 -9.92 -15.02 8.39
C ALA A 185 -8.98 -14.79 9.59
N ALA A 186 -7.78 -14.29 9.34
CA ALA A 186 -6.82 -13.96 10.39
C ALA A 186 -7.49 -13.06 11.44
N GLY A 187 -7.24 -13.32 12.72
CA GLY A 187 -7.82 -12.56 13.83
C GLY A 187 -9.34 -12.70 14.04
N LEU A 188 -10.06 -13.52 13.24
CA LEU A 188 -11.51 -13.74 13.41
C LEU A 188 -11.87 -14.93 14.32
N GLY A 189 -10.88 -15.63 14.89
CA GLY A 189 -11.11 -16.64 15.94
C GLY A 189 -11.67 -17.99 15.47
N TYR A 190 -11.58 -18.31 14.18
CA TYR A 190 -11.95 -19.64 13.66
C TYR A 190 -11.02 -20.75 14.20
N ARG A 191 -11.59 -21.86 14.67
CA ARG A 191 -10.84 -23.03 15.20
C ARG A 191 -10.01 -23.73 14.13
N SER A 192 -10.56 -23.84 12.93
CA SER A 192 -9.88 -24.42 11.77
C SER A 192 -10.46 -23.88 10.47
N ILE A 193 -9.61 -23.82 9.46
CA ILE A 193 -9.96 -23.46 8.09
C ILE A 193 -9.62 -24.66 7.21
N THR A 194 -10.63 -25.21 6.53
CA THR A 194 -10.43 -26.28 5.55
C THR A 194 -11.04 -25.89 4.21
N SER A 195 -10.70 -26.63 3.17
CA SER A 195 -11.18 -26.37 1.81
C SER A 195 -11.72 -27.65 1.18
N VAL A 196 -12.77 -27.49 0.38
CA VAL A 196 -13.32 -28.54 -0.47
C VAL A 196 -13.34 -28.03 -1.91
N VAL A 197 -12.99 -28.88 -2.87
CA VAL A 197 -12.86 -28.48 -4.28
C VAL A 197 -13.69 -29.42 -5.13
N TRP A 198 -14.67 -28.87 -5.84
CA TRP A 198 -15.44 -29.61 -6.82
C TRP A 198 -14.66 -29.82 -8.13
N PRO A 199 -14.85 -30.95 -8.82
CA PRO A 199 -14.26 -31.13 -10.14
C PRO A 199 -14.92 -30.22 -11.18
N GLU A 200 -14.18 -29.91 -12.24
CA GLU A 200 -14.70 -29.21 -13.42
C GLU A 200 -15.71 -30.09 -14.20
N SER A 201 -15.42 -31.39 -14.30
CA SER A 201 -16.23 -32.36 -15.03
C SER A 201 -16.94 -33.31 -14.08
N GLN A 202 -18.21 -33.58 -14.36
CA GLN A 202 -18.99 -34.60 -13.64
C GLN A 202 -18.44 -36.03 -13.85
N ALA A 203 -17.58 -36.24 -14.86
CA ALA A 203 -16.91 -37.52 -15.08
C ALA A 203 -15.90 -37.86 -13.96
N ALA A 204 -15.45 -36.87 -13.18
CA ALA A 204 -14.56 -37.09 -12.04
C ALA A 204 -15.35 -37.44 -10.76
N ALA A 205 -16.11 -38.54 -10.81
CA ALA A 205 -17.01 -38.98 -9.74
C ALA A 205 -16.33 -39.14 -8.38
N ALA A 206 -15.08 -39.63 -8.35
CA ALA A 206 -14.32 -39.78 -7.12
C ALA A 206 -14.00 -38.44 -6.44
N LEU A 207 -13.63 -37.41 -7.21
CA LEU A 207 -13.39 -36.06 -6.69
C LEU A 207 -14.69 -35.42 -6.21
N GLN A 208 -15.76 -35.60 -6.99
CA GLN A 208 -17.08 -35.12 -6.62
C GLN A 208 -17.52 -35.73 -5.28
N GLU A 209 -17.39 -37.04 -5.11
CA GLU A 209 -17.78 -37.71 -3.87
C GLU A 209 -16.92 -37.28 -2.68
N ARG A 210 -15.61 -37.07 -2.88
CA ARG A 210 -14.73 -36.52 -1.84
C ARG A 210 -15.15 -35.11 -1.41
N ALA A 211 -15.46 -34.24 -2.36
CA ALA A 211 -15.92 -32.88 -2.08
C ALA A 211 -17.27 -32.88 -1.33
N GLN A 212 -18.20 -33.75 -1.76
CA GLN A 212 -19.48 -33.94 -1.08
C GLN A 212 -19.30 -34.49 0.34
N ALA A 213 -18.46 -35.52 0.53
CA ALA A 213 -18.16 -36.08 1.84
C ALA A 213 -17.60 -35.02 2.80
N GLY A 214 -16.72 -34.13 2.30
CA GLY A 214 -16.19 -33.01 3.06
C GLY A 214 -17.28 -32.05 3.57
N LEU A 215 -18.27 -31.73 2.74
CA LEU A 215 -19.40 -30.90 3.16
C LEU A 215 -20.43 -31.64 4.03
N ARG A 216 -20.65 -32.94 3.83
CA ARG A 216 -21.48 -33.75 4.73
C ARG A 216 -20.89 -33.80 6.13
N ALA A 217 -19.56 -33.82 6.24
CA ALA A 217 -18.82 -33.72 7.51
C ALA A 217 -18.66 -32.28 8.04
N ALA A 218 -19.34 -31.28 7.44
CA ALA A 218 -19.19 -29.88 7.83
C ALA A 218 -19.59 -29.62 9.27
N GLY A 219 -20.54 -30.39 9.84
CA GLY A 219 -21.03 -30.17 11.20
C GLY A 219 -21.38 -28.71 11.43
N ASP A 220 -20.89 -28.12 12.52
CA ASP A 220 -20.99 -26.70 12.93
C ASP A 220 -20.28 -25.66 12.04
N ALA A 221 -19.62 -26.06 10.95
CA ALA A 221 -18.83 -25.15 10.14
C ALA A 221 -19.69 -24.17 9.33
N VAL A 222 -19.20 -22.94 9.20
CA VAL A 222 -19.69 -21.98 8.20
C VAL A 222 -19.04 -22.29 6.87
N VAL A 223 -19.83 -22.29 5.79
CA VAL A 223 -19.33 -22.61 4.45
C VAL A 223 -19.34 -21.36 3.58
N VAL A 224 -18.17 -21.03 3.06
CA VAL A 224 -17.94 -19.85 2.21
C VAL A 224 -17.56 -20.29 0.81
N GLN A 225 -18.14 -19.64 -0.19
CA GLN A 225 -17.92 -19.95 -1.60
C GLN A 225 -16.82 -19.04 -2.16
N LEU A 226 -15.80 -19.62 -2.77
CA LEU A 226 -14.71 -18.90 -3.44
C LEU A 226 -14.38 -19.60 -4.77
N HIS A 227 -15.16 -19.27 -5.81
CA HIS A 227 -15.08 -19.89 -7.13
C HIS A 227 -15.71 -19.02 -8.21
N LEU A 228 -15.42 -19.35 -9.47
CA LEU A 228 -16.13 -18.84 -10.64
C LEU A 228 -16.81 -19.99 -11.41
N ALA A 229 -17.52 -20.82 -10.65
CA ALA A 229 -18.29 -21.95 -11.17
C ALA A 229 -19.55 -21.53 -11.95
N LYS A 230 -20.22 -22.53 -12.52
CA LYS A 230 -21.46 -22.40 -13.30
C LYS A 230 -22.57 -21.67 -12.52
N LYS A 231 -23.17 -20.70 -13.20
CA LYS A 231 -24.31 -19.87 -12.80
C LYS A 231 -25.10 -19.48 -14.06
N LEU A 232 -25.89 -20.42 -14.60
CA LEU A 232 -26.74 -20.15 -15.76
C LEU A 232 -27.85 -19.16 -15.40
N ASP A 233 -28.51 -19.44 -14.28
CA ASP A 233 -29.55 -18.63 -13.64
C ASP A 233 -29.50 -18.91 -12.12
N SER A 234 -30.46 -18.35 -11.36
CA SER A 234 -30.54 -18.52 -9.91
C SER A 234 -30.86 -19.95 -9.45
N MET A 235 -31.52 -20.76 -10.30
CA MET A 235 -31.92 -22.14 -10.01
C MET A 235 -30.81 -23.14 -10.36
N MET A 236 -30.04 -22.84 -11.40
CA MET A 236 -28.93 -23.65 -11.92
C MET A 236 -27.55 -23.11 -11.52
N ALA A 237 -27.47 -22.40 -10.40
CA ALA A 237 -26.23 -21.94 -9.80
C ALA A 237 -25.52 -23.07 -9.03
N PHE A 238 -24.19 -23.09 -9.09
CA PHE A 238 -23.37 -24.04 -8.33
C PHE A 238 -23.59 -23.95 -6.82
N SER A 239 -23.99 -22.79 -6.30
CA SER A 239 -24.43 -22.63 -4.91
C SER A 239 -25.55 -23.60 -4.53
N ASN A 240 -26.47 -23.95 -5.44
CA ASN A 240 -27.52 -24.95 -5.18
C ASN A 240 -26.99 -26.39 -5.16
N THR A 241 -25.87 -26.66 -5.84
CA THR A 241 -25.14 -27.94 -5.68
C THR A 241 -24.52 -28.04 -4.30
N LEU A 242 -23.90 -26.96 -3.80
CA LEU A 242 -23.32 -26.92 -2.45
C LEU A 242 -24.41 -27.06 -1.38
N LYS A 243 -25.54 -26.34 -1.50
CA LYS A 243 -26.68 -26.45 -0.58
C LYS A 243 -27.19 -27.89 -0.45
N ARG A 244 -27.31 -28.62 -1.57
CA ARG A 244 -27.76 -30.02 -1.57
C ARG A 244 -26.76 -30.98 -0.90
N ALA A 245 -25.47 -30.63 -0.90
CA ALA A 245 -24.43 -31.44 -0.26
C ALA A 245 -24.27 -31.13 1.25
N LEU A 246 -24.87 -30.05 1.74
CA LEU A 246 -24.79 -29.63 3.13
C LEU A 246 -25.93 -30.21 3.97
N PRO A 247 -25.64 -30.70 5.18
CA PRO A 247 -26.68 -31.14 6.11
C PRO A 247 -27.54 -29.97 6.63
N ALA A 248 -26.96 -28.77 6.69
CA ALA A 248 -27.58 -27.52 7.14
C ALA A 248 -27.35 -26.43 6.08
N PRO A 249 -28.20 -26.33 5.03
CA PRO A 249 -28.00 -25.42 3.89
C PRO A 249 -27.92 -23.94 4.28
N GLU A 250 -28.52 -23.53 5.40
CA GLU A 250 -28.48 -22.19 5.96
C GLU A 250 -27.06 -21.75 6.40
N ARG A 251 -26.14 -22.70 6.57
CA ARG A 251 -24.72 -22.42 6.88
C ARG A 251 -23.89 -22.07 5.65
N LEU A 252 -24.45 -22.24 4.45
CA LEU A 252 -23.84 -21.73 3.23
C LEU A 252 -24.08 -20.22 3.16
N LEU A 253 -23.00 -19.46 3.27
CA LEU A 253 -23.04 -18.04 3.05
C LEU A 253 -23.45 -17.75 1.60
N ALA A 254 -24.29 -16.73 1.40
CA ALA A 254 -24.74 -16.31 0.08
C ALA A 254 -23.55 -16.09 -0.87
N GLU A 255 -23.72 -16.50 -2.13
CA GLU A 255 -22.75 -16.21 -3.18
C GLU A 255 -22.70 -14.70 -3.40
N GLN A 256 -21.51 -14.10 -3.33
CA GLN A 256 -21.33 -12.68 -3.63
C GLN A 256 -21.15 -12.53 -5.13
N SER A 257 -21.82 -11.55 -5.74
CA SER A 257 -21.49 -11.14 -7.09
C SER A 257 -20.02 -10.68 -7.13
N LEU A 258 -19.34 -10.92 -8.26
CA LEU A 258 -18.01 -10.38 -8.47
C LEU A 258 -18.01 -8.86 -8.15
N THR A 259 -17.16 -8.47 -7.21
CA THR A 259 -17.26 -7.19 -6.49
C THR A 259 -16.58 -6.04 -7.26
N PRO A 260 -16.77 -4.77 -6.83
CA PRO A 260 -15.91 -3.66 -7.25
C PRO A 260 -14.41 -3.94 -7.11
N LEU A 261 -14.00 -4.84 -6.22
CA LEU A 261 -12.58 -5.21 -6.03
C LEU A 261 -12.00 -5.95 -7.23
N ALA A 262 -12.79 -6.73 -7.98
CA ALA A 262 -12.32 -7.36 -9.21
C ALA A 262 -12.07 -6.29 -10.30
N LEU A 263 -12.92 -5.26 -10.39
CA LEU A 263 -12.68 -4.11 -11.27
C LEU A 263 -11.43 -3.33 -10.84
N THR A 264 -11.30 -3.02 -9.55
CA THR A 264 -10.12 -2.34 -8.99
C THR A 264 -8.84 -3.14 -9.26
N TRP A 265 -8.88 -4.47 -9.12
CA TRP A 265 -7.78 -5.36 -9.49
C TRP A 265 -7.41 -5.23 -10.96
N MET A 266 -8.38 -5.33 -11.89
CA MET A 266 -8.11 -5.17 -13.33
C MET A 266 -7.48 -3.82 -13.64
N GLN A 267 -7.99 -2.74 -13.04
CA GLN A 267 -7.43 -1.39 -13.21
C GLN A 267 -6.02 -1.28 -12.62
N ARG A 268 -5.74 -1.95 -11.49
CA ARG A 268 -4.40 -1.96 -10.88
C ARG A 268 -3.40 -2.73 -11.73
N GLU A 269 -3.77 -3.91 -12.22
CA GLU A 269 -2.90 -4.66 -13.13
C GLU A 269 -2.68 -3.86 -14.43
N ALA A 270 -3.70 -3.18 -14.96
CA ALA A 270 -3.50 -2.26 -16.08
C ALA A 270 -2.47 -1.18 -15.76
N ASN A 271 -2.58 -0.50 -14.62
CA ASN A 271 -1.61 0.51 -14.20
C ASN A 271 -0.19 -0.04 -14.00
N ARG A 272 -0.04 -1.31 -13.59
CA ARG A 272 1.26 -1.99 -13.45
C ARG A 272 1.95 -2.21 -14.79
N HIS A 273 1.18 -2.42 -15.86
CA HIS A 273 1.69 -2.70 -17.20
C HIS A 273 1.63 -1.49 -18.15
N LEU A 274 1.23 -0.32 -17.67
CA LEU A 274 1.24 0.91 -18.45
C LEU A 274 2.41 1.79 -18.01
N PRO A 275 3.05 2.51 -18.95
CA PRO A 275 4.09 3.46 -18.59
C PRO A 275 3.48 4.60 -17.74
N LEU A 276 4.20 5.00 -16.69
CA LEU A 276 3.81 6.13 -15.87
C LEU A 276 4.37 7.43 -16.42
N THR A 277 3.55 8.47 -16.43
CA THR A 277 4.05 9.85 -16.52
C THR A 277 4.31 10.41 -15.12
N PRO A 278 5.22 11.40 -14.95
CA PRO A 278 5.50 11.98 -13.64
C PRO A 278 4.27 12.53 -12.90
N ASP A 279 3.30 13.10 -13.62
CA ASP A 279 2.06 13.60 -13.03
C ASP A 279 1.13 12.48 -12.54
N GLN A 280 1.34 11.24 -12.95
CA GLN A 280 0.61 10.06 -12.45
C GLN A 280 1.21 9.47 -11.18
N VAL A 281 2.31 10.03 -10.67
CA VAL A 281 2.93 9.61 -9.41
C VAL A 281 2.36 10.42 -8.24
N GLY A 282 1.76 9.71 -7.30
CA GLY A 282 1.39 10.22 -5.99
C GLY A 282 2.43 9.88 -4.93
N VAL A 283 2.56 10.75 -3.92
CA VAL A 283 3.45 10.54 -2.77
C VAL A 283 2.65 10.74 -1.51
N VAL A 284 2.65 9.74 -0.62
CA VAL A 284 2.11 9.87 0.73
C VAL A 284 3.27 10.00 1.70
N ILE A 285 3.34 11.13 2.41
CA ILE A 285 4.29 11.32 3.50
C ILE A 285 3.69 10.70 4.76
N ALA A 286 4.16 9.51 5.13
CA ALA A 286 3.76 8.81 6.34
C ALA A 286 4.76 9.10 7.45
N ALA A 287 4.37 9.90 8.44
CA ALA A 287 5.22 10.28 9.56
C ALA A 287 4.39 10.22 10.85
N HIS A 288 5.04 10.14 12.02
CA HIS A 288 4.33 10.03 13.30
C HIS A 288 3.24 11.10 13.49
N GLY A 289 3.55 12.35 13.15
CA GLY A 289 2.65 13.47 13.42
C GLY A 289 2.73 13.96 14.86
N SER A 290 2.28 15.18 15.11
CA SER A 290 2.02 15.69 16.46
C SER A 290 1.00 16.82 16.37
N ASP A 291 1.17 17.88 17.16
CA ASP A 291 0.40 19.10 17.06
C ASP A 291 0.53 19.79 15.69
N TRP A 292 -0.26 20.85 15.53
CA TRP A 292 -0.31 21.63 14.29
C TRP A 292 1.06 22.17 13.85
N HIS A 293 1.87 22.70 14.77
CA HIS A 293 3.16 23.33 14.42
C HIS A 293 4.18 22.30 13.95
N TRP A 294 4.19 21.13 14.59
CA TRP A 294 5.03 20.00 14.16
C TRP A 294 4.66 19.56 12.74
N ASN A 295 3.36 19.40 12.48
CA ASN A 295 2.83 18.96 11.19
C ASN A 295 3.11 19.99 10.08
N GLU A 296 2.93 21.29 10.36
CA GLU A 296 3.22 22.34 9.38
C GLU A 296 4.71 22.50 9.11
N THR A 297 5.58 22.23 10.08
CA THR A 297 7.03 22.18 9.85
C THR A 297 7.38 21.14 8.78
N MET A 298 6.76 19.95 8.85
CA MET A 298 6.93 18.92 7.82
C MET A 298 6.41 19.36 6.46
N ARG A 299 5.20 19.93 6.39
CA ARG A 299 4.60 20.40 5.13
C ARG A 299 5.43 21.49 4.46
N ASN A 300 5.80 22.52 5.22
CA ASN A 300 6.58 23.65 4.72
C ASN A 300 7.93 23.18 4.14
N SER A 301 8.55 22.20 4.78
CA SER A 301 9.82 21.61 4.35
C SER A 301 9.73 20.81 3.05
N LEU A 302 8.53 20.38 2.65
CA LEU A 302 8.25 19.62 1.43
C LEU A 302 7.50 20.41 0.37
N SER A 303 7.28 21.72 0.57
CA SER A 303 6.60 22.59 -0.40
C SER A 303 7.20 22.56 -1.81
N SER A 304 8.52 22.36 -1.94
CA SER A 304 9.20 22.18 -3.23
C SER A 304 8.87 20.83 -3.89
N LEU A 305 8.65 19.77 -3.10
CA LEU A 305 8.25 18.46 -3.59
C LEU A 305 6.83 18.49 -4.19
N GLU A 306 5.94 19.29 -3.60
CA GLU A 306 4.55 19.47 -4.06
C GLU A 306 4.46 20.11 -5.46
N GLN A 307 5.53 20.75 -5.92
CA GLN A 307 5.62 21.26 -7.30
C GLN A 307 5.91 20.15 -8.32
N LYS A 308 6.48 19.03 -7.87
CA LYS A 308 6.88 17.90 -8.72
C LYS A 308 5.90 16.72 -8.67
N TYR A 309 5.35 16.45 -7.49
CA TYR A 309 4.50 15.29 -7.24
C TYR A 309 3.15 15.67 -6.65
N LYS A 310 2.15 14.80 -6.84
CA LYS A 310 0.90 14.87 -6.09
C LYS A 310 1.18 14.37 -4.68
N VAL A 311 1.33 15.28 -3.71
CA VAL A 311 1.63 14.90 -2.31
C VAL A 311 0.35 14.90 -1.47
N GLU A 312 0.23 13.91 -0.60
CA GLU A 312 -0.70 13.88 0.54
C GLU A 312 0.09 13.45 1.81
N TYR A 313 -0.50 13.68 2.97
CA TYR A 313 0.15 13.43 4.26
C TYR A 313 -0.70 12.52 5.12
N ALA A 314 -0.07 11.55 5.75
CA ALA A 314 -0.66 10.66 6.74
C ALA A 314 0.18 10.77 8.03
N PHE A 315 -0.17 11.76 8.86
CA PHE A 315 0.46 12.00 10.16
C PHE A 315 -0.13 11.04 11.19
N SER A 316 0.47 9.85 11.29
CA SER A 316 0.05 8.78 12.19
C SER A 316 1.11 7.68 12.32
N MET A 317 0.84 6.74 13.23
CA MET A 317 1.56 5.47 13.39
C MET A 317 1.00 4.39 12.44
N ALA A 318 0.98 4.69 11.13
CA ALA A 318 0.34 3.86 10.09
C ALA A 318 -1.17 3.59 10.32
N ASP A 319 -1.88 4.60 10.81
CA ASP A 319 -3.34 4.56 10.94
C ASP A 319 -4.02 4.37 9.57
N ALA A 320 -4.76 3.27 9.43
CA ALA A 320 -5.35 2.85 8.16
C ALA A 320 -6.36 3.86 7.58
N PRO A 321 -7.32 4.42 8.36
CA PRO A 321 -8.22 5.47 7.86
C PRO A 321 -7.50 6.70 7.29
N LEU A 322 -6.41 7.15 7.93
CA LEU A 322 -5.63 8.29 7.44
C LEU A 322 -4.86 7.97 6.15
N LEU A 323 -4.24 6.79 6.07
CA LEU A 323 -3.59 6.31 4.84
C LEU A 323 -4.59 6.13 3.70
N GLU A 324 -5.76 5.54 3.97
CA GLU A 324 -6.84 5.38 2.99
C GLU A 324 -7.33 6.73 2.47
N ARG A 325 -7.53 7.71 3.37
CA ARG A 325 -7.91 9.07 2.99
C ARG A 325 -6.87 9.72 2.06
N ALA A 326 -5.58 9.58 2.37
CA ALA A 326 -4.49 10.12 1.55
C ALA A 326 -4.45 9.45 0.17
N VAL A 327 -4.46 8.11 0.14
CA VAL A 327 -4.43 7.32 -1.10
C VAL A 327 -5.65 7.63 -1.98
N ARG A 328 -6.86 7.68 -1.40
CA ARG A 328 -8.08 8.00 -2.15
C ARG A 328 -8.03 9.37 -2.81
N ARG A 329 -7.47 10.38 -2.13
CA ARG A 329 -7.31 11.73 -2.71
C ARG A 329 -6.33 11.74 -3.87
N LEU A 330 -5.23 10.99 -3.77
CA LEU A 330 -4.27 10.85 -4.86
C LEU A 330 -4.89 10.12 -6.06
N ASP A 331 -5.63 9.04 -5.82
CA ASP A 331 -6.35 8.27 -6.85
C ASP A 331 -7.39 9.16 -7.57
N GLN A 332 -8.18 9.92 -6.82
CA GLN A 332 -9.13 10.92 -7.37
C GLN A 332 -8.45 12.01 -8.19
N ARG A 333 -7.21 12.36 -7.85
CA ARG A 333 -6.36 13.29 -8.60
C ARG A 333 -5.65 12.61 -9.78
N GLY A 334 -5.94 11.34 -10.08
CA GLY A 334 -5.41 10.60 -11.22
C GLY A 334 -4.03 9.97 -10.99
N ALA A 335 -3.62 9.74 -9.74
CA ALA A 335 -2.41 8.96 -9.47
C ALA A 335 -2.61 7.49 -9.88
N ARG A 336 -1.65 6.92 -10.61
CA ARG A 336 -1.65 5.51 -11.06
C ARG A 336 -0.58 4.69 -10.35
N ALA A 337 0.39 5.34 -9.74
CA ALA A 337 1.28 4.76 -8.73
C ALA A 337 1.39 5.71 -7.54
N ILE A 338 1.45 5.16 -6.33
CA ILE A 338 1.58 5.94 -5.11
C ILE A 338 2.71 5.36 -4.26
N VAL A 339 3.68 6.21 -3.94
CA VAL A 339 4.78 5.88 -3.03
C VAL A 339 4.46 6.39 -1.63
N ILE A 340 4.39 5.48 -0.66
CA ILE A 340 4.30 5.81 0.76
C ILE A 340 5.71 5.97 1.30
N VAL A 341 6.14 7.21 1.55
CA VAL A 341 7.44 7.53 2.14
C VAL A 341 7.31 7.55 3.65
N ARG A 342 7.93 6.56 4.29
CA ARG A 342 7.93 6.30 5.73
C ARG A 342 8.99 7.15 6.41
N VAL A 343 8.59 8.31 6.92
CA VAL A 343 9.45 9.28 7.62
C VAL A 343 9.51 8.93 9.11
N PHE A 344 10.19 7.83 9.41
CA PHE A 344 10.45 7.34 10.76
C PHE A 344 11.94 7.18 11.00
N GLY A 345 12.31 7.04 12.26
CA GLY A 345 13.70 6.91 12.67
C GLY A 345 14.39 5.65 12.14
N MET A 346 13.67 4.52 12.08
CA MET A 346 14.21 3.23 11.63
C MET A 346 13.47 2.73 10.39
N GLN A 347 14.15 1.97 9.53
CA GLN A 347 13.52 1.31 8.38
C GLN A 347 12.43 0.31 8.79
N SER A 348 12.53 -0.35 9.94
CA SER A 348 11.49 -1.28 10.39
C SER A 348 10.23 -0.59 10.94
N SER A 349 10.32 0.70 11.31
CA SER A 349 9.20 1.43 11.91
C SER A 349 7.98 1.45 10.99
N PHE A 350 6.89 0.85 11.48
CA PHE A 350 5.60 0.69 10.79
C PHE A 350 5.68 0.04 9.40
N GLN A 351 6.80 -0.62 9.07
CA GLN A 351 6.96 -1.27 7.77
C GLN A 351 5.91 -2.37 7.61
N ARG A 352 5.78 -3.25 8.60
CA ARG A 352 4.91 -4.42 8.54
C ARG A 352 3.44 -4.03 8.37
N GLU A 353 3.00 -3.02 9.12
CA GLU A 353 1.65 -2.47 9.09
C GLU A 353 1.35 -1.87 7.72
N ILE A 354 2.26 -1.06 7.17
CA ILE A 354 2.09 -0.46 5.84
C ILE A 354 2.11 -1.53 4.74
N GLU A 355 3.06 -2.47 4.79
CA GLU A 355 3.16 -3.58 3.83
C GLU A 355 1.91 -4.47 3.85
N HIS A 356 1.34 -4.69 5.03
CA HIS A 356 0.04 -5.35 5.16
C HIS A 356 -1.08 -4.53 4.49
N LEU A 357 -1.19 -3.24 4.79
CA LEU A 357 -2.23 -2.36 4.23
C LEU A 357 -2.17 -2.27 2.70
N ILE A 358 -0.98 -2.37 2.10
CA ILE A 358 -0.81 -2.38 0.64
C ILE A 358 -0.80 -3.79 0.03
N GLY A 359 -1.01 -4.83 0.85
CA GLY A 359 -1.17 -6.23 0.46
C GLY A 359 0.10 -6.97 0.02
N ARG A 360 1.27 -6.46 0.42
CA ARG A 360 2.57 -7.08 0.12
C ARG A 360 2.79 -8.36 0.92
N ASP A 361 2.17 -8.48 2.08
CA ASP A 361 2.14 -9.72 2.87
C ASP A 361 1.42 -10.88 2.15
N VAL A 362 0.61 -10.58 1.13
CA VAL A 362 -0.06 -11.57 0.27
C VAL A 362 0.69 -11.76 -1.05
N GLU A 363 1.11 -10.66 -1.68
CA GLU A 363 1.63 -10.67 -3.06
C GLU A 363 3.15 -10.91 -3.17
N ALA A 364 3.93 -10.80 -2.09
CA ALA A 364 5.38 -11.00 -2.11
C ALA A 364 5.84 -12.48 -2.07
N GLY A 365 4.91 -13.44 -2.03
CA GLY A 365 5.18 -14.88 -2.03
C GLY A 365 5.69 -15.45 -0.68
N PRO A 366 5.92 -16.78 -0.61
CA PRO A 366 6.15 -17.50 0.67
C PRO A 366 7.38 -17.04 1.47
N ALA A 367 8.37 -16.41 0.81
CA ALA A 367 9.60 -15.93 1.45
C ALA A 367 9.36 -14.76 2.43
N ALA A 368 8.23 -14.05 2.31
CA ALA A 368 7.88 -12.96 3.22
C ALA A 368 7.44 -13.44 4.61
N HIS A 369 7.04 -14.71 4.76
CA HIS A 369 6.61 -15.29 6.04
C HIS A 369 7.77 -15.69 6.96
N LEU A 370 9.03 -15.67 6.50
CA LEU A 370 10.18 -16.02 7.34
C LEU A 370 10.63 -14.90 8.29
N HIS A 371 10.22 -13.66 8.04
CA HIS A 371 10.48 -12.54 8.95
C HIS A 371 9.35 -12.34 9.98
N THR A 372 8.30 -13.17 9.96
CA THR A 372 7.13 -12.94 10.83
C THR A 372 7.32 -13.35 12.29
N ALA A 373 8.40 -14.05 12.63
CA ALA A 373 8.59 -14.66 13.95
C ALA A 373 9.65 -14.01 14.86
N GLY A 374 10.28 -12.88 14.49
CA GLY A 374 11.47 -12.43 15.23
C GLY A 374 11.74 -10.93 15.38
N ASP A 375 10.90 -10.02 14.87
CA ASP A 375 11.11 -8.58 15.07
C ASP A 375 10.00 -7.99 15.92
N HIS A 376 10.33 -7.68 17.18
CA HIS A 376 9.47 -6.98 18.13
C HIS A 376 9.43 -5.49 17.78
N GLY A 377 8.82 -5.18 16.63
CA GLY A 377 8.33 -3.83 16.36
C GLY A 377 7.32 -3.44 17.44
N MET A 378 7.49 -2.26 18.01
CA MET A 378 6.63 -1.71 19.05
C MET A 378 5.16 -1.74 18.61
N GLN A 379 4.42 -2.74 19.11
CA GLN A 379 2.98 -2.84 18.98
C GLN A 379 2.34 -1.78 19.89
N HIS A 380 2.43 -0.50 19.52
CA HIS A 380 1.67 0.55 20.18
C HIS A 380 0.20 0.44 19.74
N GLY A 381 -0.60 -0.26 20.55
CA GLY A 381 -2.06 -0.18 20.51
C GLY A 381 -2.76 -1.12 19.53
N GLY A 382 -2.87 -2.40 19.90
CA GLY A 382 -3.76 -3.34 19.24
C GLY A 382 -3.75 -4.70 19.92
N GLN A 383 -4.48 -4.83 21.03
CA GLN A 383 -4.82 -6.13 21.61
C GLN A 383 -5.51 -6.99 20.55
N GLY A 384 -4.91 -8.12 20.13
CA GLY A 384 -5.58 -9.29 19.54
C GLY A 384 -6.74 -9.05 18.56
N GLY A 385 -6.68 -7.99 17.75
CA GLY A 385 -7.78 -7.59 16.86
C GLY A 385 -7.66 -8.19 15.47
N ALA A 386 -8.79 -8.26 14.76
CA ALA A 386 -8.81 -8.62 13.34
C ALA A 386 -7.87 -7.70 12.53
N PRO A 387 -7.13 -8.22 11.54
CA PRO A 387 -6.26 -7.43 10.69
C PRO A 387 -7.07 -6.35 9.97
N LEU A 388 -6.50 -5.15 9.95
CA LEU A 388 -7.09 -3.96 9.35
C LEU A 388 -7.44 -4.22 7.88
N ALA A 389 -8.48 -3.55 7.39
CA ALA A 389 -8.82 -3.62 5.98
C ALA A 389 -7.67 -3.04 5.13
N ARG A 390 -7.27 -3.77 4.09
CA ARG A 390 -6.26 -3.27 3.14
C ARG A 390 -6.83 -2.15 2.28
N LEU A 391 -5.94 -1.31 1.77
CA LEU A 391 -6.27 -0.17 0.93
C LEU A 391 -6.86 -0.63 -0.40
N ARG A 392 -7.94 0.01 -0.85
CA ARG A 392 -8.68 -0.38 -2.06
C ARG A 392 -8.49 0.67 -3.13
N THR A 393 -7.44 0.52 -3.92
CA THR A 393 -7.12 1.48 -4.99
C THR A 393 -6.60 0.77 -6.24
N ALA A 394 -6.89 1.38 -7.38
CA ALA A 394 -6.30 0.96 -8.64
C ALA A 394 -4.85 1.44 -8.79
N ALA A 395 -4.39 2.38 -7.95
CA ALA A 395 -2.99 2.80 -7.98
C ALA A 395 -2.06 1.67 -7.52
N VAL A 396 -0.92 1.52 -8.18
CA VAL A 396 0.13 0.61 -7.73
C VAL A 396 0.83 1.20 -6.51
N LEU A 397 0.79 0.49 -5.40
CA LEU A 397 1.34 0.94 -4.12
C LEU A 397 2.73 0.36 -3.86
N SER A 398 3.61 1.21 -3.33
CA SER A 398 4.93 0.83 -2.81
C SER A 398 5.26 1.66 -1.57
N SER A 399 6.09 1.13 -0.68
CA SER A 399 6.64 1.89 0.43
C SER A 399 8.17 1.94 0.39
N ALA A 400 8.73 3.05 0.87
CA ALA A 400 10.16 3.25 1.07
C ALA A 400 10.35 4.17 2.28
N GLY A 401 11.55 4.21 2.85
CA GLY A 401 11.87 5.08 3.98
C GLY A 401 12.40 4.34 5.20
N GLY A 402 12.41 5.05 6.32
CA GLY A 402 13.36 4.86 7.42
C GLY A 402 14.57 5.76 7.22
N LEU A 403 14.84 6.63 8.20
CA LEU A 403 16.04 7.46 8.18
C LEU A 403 17.30 6.64 8.50
N ASP A 404 17.21 5.72 9.47
CA ASP A 404 18.34 4.97 10.02
C ASP A 404 19.58 5.86 10.18
N ASP A 405 20.69 5.48 9.57
CA ASP A 405 21.95 6.21 9.51
C ASP A 405 22.21 6.80 8.10
N HIS A 406 21.15 7.20 7.40
CA HIS A 406 21.25 7.73 6.04
C HIS A 406 22.24 8.91 5.92
N PRO A 407 23.13 8.96 4.91
CA PRO A 407 24.16 10.00 4.81
C PRO A 407 23.63 11.43 4.78
N LEU A 408 22.53 11.69 4.07
CA LEU A 408 21.91 13.03 4.07
C LEU A 408 21.41 13.47 5.45
N PHE A 409 20.99 12.53 6.29
CA PHE A 409 20.58 12.83 7.66
C PHE A 409 21.81 13.18 8.51
N ALA A 410 22.87 12.37 8.45
CA ALA A 410 24.13 12.69 9.13
C ALA A 410 24.72 14.03 8.70
N GLN A 411 24.69 14.33 7.39
CA GLN A 411 25.13 15.62 6.84
C GLN A 411 24.30 16.78 7.38
N ALA A 412 22.98 16.65 7.47
CA ALA A 412 22.11 17.69 8.02
C ALA A 412 22.36 17.94 9.51
N LEU A 413 22.58 16.89 10.32
CA LEU A 413 22.90 17.04 11.73
C LEU A 413 24.27 17.71 11.94
N LEU A 414 25.26 17.39 11.10
CA LEU A 414 26.55 18.07 11.12
C LEU A 414 26.44 19.54 10.73
N ALA A 415 25.73 19.84 9.63
CA ALA A 415 25.52 21.23 9.20
C ALA A 415 24.85 22.06 10.30
N ARG A 416 23.90 21.48 11.05
CA ARG A 416 23.28 22.12 12.21
C ARG A 416 24.29 22.39 13.32
N ALA A 417 25.13 21.41 13.67
CA ALA A 417 26.16 21.59 14.68
C ALA A 417 27.16 22.69 14.28
N GLN A 418 27.60 22.70 13.02
CA GLN A 418 28.52 23.71 12.48
C GLN A 418 27.90 25.11 12.49
N ALA A 419 26.62 25.25 12.09
CA ALA A 419 25.92 26.53 12.12
C ALA A 419 25.77 27.11 13.53
N LEU A 420 25.72 26.25 14.56
CA LEU A 420 25.65 26.66 15.97
C LEU A 420 27.03 26.86 16.61
N SER A 421 28.10 26.39 15.98
CA SER A 421 29.46 26.40 16.53
C SER A 421 30.08 27.82 16.54
N ARG A 422 30.91 28.11 17.55
CA ARG A 422 31.80 29.28 17.56
C ARG A 422 33.27 28.88 17.62
N ASP A 423 33.59 27.86 18.41
CA ASP A 423 34.93 27.29 18.51
C ASP A 423 34.84 25.76 18.61
N PRO A 424 34.86 25.05 17.46
CA PRO A 424 34.57 23.63 17.44
C PRO A 424 35.56 22.83 18.31
N LYS A 425 36.83 23.25 18.40
CA LYS A 425 37.86 22.57 19.20
C LYS A 425 37.55 22.56 20.70
N ARG A 426 36.67 23.46 21.16
CA ARG A 426 36.20 23.55 22.56
C ARG A 426 34.75 23.14 22.73
N GLU A 427 34.10 22.65 21.69
CA GLU A 427 32.67 22.32 21.73
C GLU A 427 32.45 20.81 21.64
N THR A 428 31.54 20.29 22.46
CA THR A 428 31.11 18.89 22.38
C THR A 428 29.71 18.82 21.81
N VAL A 429 29.57 18.09 20.70
CA VAL A 429 28.27 17.78 20.10
C VAL A 429 27.68 16.56 20.79
N ILE A 430 26.41 16.61 21.16
CA ILE A 430 25.67 15.49 21.73
C ILE A 430 24.44 15.24 20.85
N LEU A 431 24.44 14.11 20.14
CA LEU A 431 23.29 13.66 19.36
C LEU A 431 22.30 12.95 20.28
N THR A 432 21.04 13.37 20.27
CA THR A 432 19.99 12.79 21.11
C THR A 432 18.83 12.26 20.29
N ALA A 433 18.35 11.06 20.58
CA ALA A 433 17.14 10.50 19.95
C ALA A 433 16.10 10.07 20.99
N HIS A 434 14.90 9.76 20.52
CA HIS A 434 13.79 9.29 21.36
C HIS A 434 14.16 8.01 22.13
N GLY A 435 14.69 6.99 21.45
CA GLY A 435 15.00 5.69 22.05
C GLY A 435 13.78 4.82 22.30
N THR A 436 13.99 3.71 23.01
CA THR A 436 12.96 2.68 23.25
C THR A 436 13.10 2.09 24.65
N GLY A 437 12.01 1.55 25.20
CA GLY A 437 11.99 0.87 26.49
C GLY A 437 12.69 -0.48 26.49
N ASP A 438 12.70 -1.19 25.37
CA ASP A 438 13.44 -2.45 25.24
C ASP A 438 14.94 -2.21 25.06
N GLU A 439 15.77 -3.01 25.73
CA GLU A 439 17.22 -2.80 25.80
C GLU A 439 17.94 -3.21 24.51
N ALA A 440 17.52 -4.31 23.87
CA ALA A 440 18.09 -4.76 22.61
C ALA A 440 17.76 -3.75 21.49
N ASN A 441 16.53 -3.27 21.44
CA ASN A 441 16.11 -2.24 20.49
C ASN A 441 16.81 -0.90 20.77
N ASN A 442 17.01 -0.52 22.03
CA ASN A 442 17.75 0.70 22.38
C ASN A 442 19.25 0.59 22.01
N THR A 443 19.84 -0.61 22.13
CA THR A 443 21.21 -0.88 21.68
C THR A 443 21.35 -0.67 20.17
N GLN A 444 20.38 -1.14 19.39
CA GLN A 444 20.34 -0.90 17.95
C GLN A 444 20.23 0.59 17.62
N TRP A 445 19.40 1.34 18.35
CA TRP A 445 19.31 2.80 18.22
C TRP A 445 20.65 3.50 18.47
N LEU A 446 21.34 3.15 19.55
CA LEU A 446 22.65 3.73 19.87
C LEU A 446 23.68 3.40 18.80
N ALA A 447 23.68 2.18 18.24
CA ALA A 447 24.57 1.80 17.15
C ALA A 447 24.33 2.66 15.88
N ARG A 448 23.06 2.95 15.54
CA ARG A 448 22.72 3.86 14.42
C ARG A 448 23.19 5.28 14.69
N LEU A 449 22.98 5.79 15.90
CA LEU A 449 23.49 7.11 16.27
C LEU A 449 25.02 7.18 16.21
N GLU A 450 25.74 6.13 16.63
CA GLU A 450 27.20 6.09 16.51
C GLU A 450 27.65 6.01 15.05
N SER A 451 26.92 5.29 14.18
CA SER A 451 27.18 5.32 12.73
C SER A 451 27.03 6.73 12.17
N ILE A 452 25.94 7.43 12.51
CA ILE A 452 25.73 8.84 12.16
C ILE A 452 26.88 9.70 12.68
N ALA A 453 27.25 9.57 13.95
CA ALA A 453 28.35 10.32 14.54
C ALA A 453 29.70 10.03 13.83
N GLY A 454 29.94 8.78 13.43
CA GLY A 454 31.09 8.37 12.63
C GLY A 454 31.13 9.09 11.27
N GLN A 455 30.00 9.12 10.57
CA GLN A 455 29.85 9.87 9.31
C GLN A 455 30.07 11.37 9.52
N MET A 456 29.53 11.95 10.60
CA MET A 456 29.76 13.35 10.95
C MET A 456 31.26 13.62 11.17
N ARG A 457 31.96 12.77 11.93
CA ARG A 457 33.41 12.90 12.16
C ARG A 457 34.18 12.87 10.83
N ALA A 458 33.85 11.93 9.94
CA ALA A 458 34.50 11.78 8.64
C ALA A 458 34.28 12.98 7.70
N ASN A 459 33.16 13.71 7.86
CA ASN A 459 32.79 14.84 7.00
C ASN A 459 33.08 16.22 7.62
N GLY A 460 34.09 16.30 8.49
CA GLY A 460 34.56 17.56 9.10
C GLY A 460 34.13 17.78 10.55
N GLY A 461 33.29 16.90 11.10
CA GLY A 461 32.91 16.90 12.51
C GLY A 461 34.08 16.55 13.46
N ALA A 462 35.19 16.01 12.94
CA ALA A 462 36.42 15.81 13.72
C ALA A 462 37.05 17.12 14.21
N ALA A 463 36.62 18.28 13.70
CA ALA A 463 36.99 19.59 14.25
C ALA A 463 36.38 19.84 15.65
N PHE A 464 35.29 19.17 16.00
CA PHE A 464 34.69 19.27 17.33
C PHE A 464 35.52 18.51 18.36
N ARG A 465 35.56 19.00 19.61
CA ARG A 465 36.25 18.31 20.73
C ARG A 465 35.80 16.86 20.86
N ALA A 466 34.49 16.62 20.75
CA ALA A 466 33.90 15.30 20.76
C ALA A 466 32.50 15.33 20.13
N ILE A 467 32.09 14.20 19.59
CA ILE A 467 30.70 13.91 19.24
C ILE A 467 30.29 12.71 20.09
N ARG A 468 29.22 12.85 20.88
CA ARG A 468 28.64 11.80 21.74
C ARG A 468 27.21 11.51 21.31
N VAL A 469 26.70 10.34 21.66
CA VAL A 469 25.31 9.96 21.36
C VAL A 469 24.57 9.49 22.60
N ALA A 470 23.26 9.72 22.62
CA ALA A 470 22.38 9.26 23.67
C ALA A 470 20.95 9.06 23.16
N THR A 471 20.19 8.24 23.88
CA THR A 471 18.74 8.17 23.75
C THR A 471 18.10 8.66 25.03
N TRP A 472 16.96 9.35 24.93
CA TRP A 472 16.21 9.82 26.10
C TRP A 472 15.33 8.74 26.72
N ARG A 473 14.87 7.77 25.93
CA ARG A 473 13.87 6.75 26.31
C ARG A 473 12.63 7.42 26.92
N GLU A 474 12.07 8.36 26.16
CA GLU A 474 11.16 9.42 26.67
C GLU A 474 9.97 8.91 27.45
N ASP A 475 9.38 7.81 26.97
CA ASP A 475 8.18 7.19 27.50
C ASP A 475 8.45 6.23 28.68
N TRP A 476 9.71 6.01 29.05
CA TRP A 476 10.13 5.00 30.01
C TRP A 476 10.90 5.63 31.17
N PRO A 477 10.23 6.17 32.20
CA PRO A 477 10.85 7.00 33.23
C PRO A 477 12.04 6.36 33.95
N GLU A 478 11.94 5.07 34.29
CA GLU A 478 13.00 4.33 34.98
C GLU A 478 14.25 4.21 34.11
N GLN A 479 14.06 3.86 32.84
CA GLN A 479 15.13 3.72 31.87
C GLN A 479 15.68 5.08 31.41
N ARG A 480 14.86 6.13 31.43
CA ARG A 480 15.21 7.51 31.09
C ARG A 480 16.16 8.14 32.11
N ALA A 481 15.93 7.93 33.40
CA ALA A 481 16.65 8.64 34.47
C ALA A 481 18.19 8.51 34.36
N PRO A 482 18.79 7.31 34.14
CA PRO A 482 20.23 7.17 33.96
C PRO A 482 20.77 7.91 32.72
N TRP A 483 20.00 7.97 31.64
CA TRP A 483 20.39 8.70 30.43
C TRP A 483 20.34 10.21 30.64
N VAL A 484 19.34 10.71 31.35
CA VAL A 484 19.25 12.13 31.72
C VAL A 484 20.44 12.54 32.57
N GLU A 485 20.76 11.77 33.61
CA GLU A 485 21.92 12.04 34.47
C GLU A 485 23.22 12.08 33.65
N ARG A 486 23.41 11.07 32.78
CA ARG A 486 24.59 10.96 31.91
C ARG A 486 24.74 12.15 30.96
N VAL A 487 23.67 12.54 30.26
CA VAL A 487 23.73 13.67 29.31
C VAL A 487 23.92 14.99 30.05
N ARG A 488 23.25 15.20 31.19
CA ARG A 488 23.49 16.38 32.04
C ARG A 488 24.95 16.47 32.48
N GLY A 489 25.55 15.34 32.87
CA GLY A 489 26.98 15.26 33.20
C GLY A 489 27.89 15.66 32.04
N TRP A 490 27.59 15.23 30.81
CA TRP A 490 28.36 15.63 29.62
C TRP A 490 28.22 17.11 29.29
N VAL A 491 27.00 17.66 29.40
CA VAL A 491 26.76 19.10 29.18
C VAL A 491 27.51 19.92 30.22
N ALA A 492 27.44 19.55 31.50
CA ALA A 492 28.17 20.23 32.58
C ALA A 492 29.70 20.13 32.39
N GLN A 493 30.22 18.97 31.99
CA GLN A 493 31.64 18.79 31.67
C GLN A 493 32.07 19.67 30.50
N ALA A 494 31.29 19.68 29.43
CA ALA A 494 31.58 20.49 28.24
C ALA A 494 31.61 22.00 28.56
N GLY A 495 30.78 22.44 29.52
CA GLY A 495 30.69 23.84 29.97
C GLY A 495 31.87 24.34 30.81
N ARG A 496 32.75 23.47 31.32
CA ARG A 496 33.92 23.90 32.12
C ARG A 496 34.98 24.58 31.26
N ASP A 497 35.32 23.95 30.14
CA ASP A 497 36.40 24.39 29.24
C ASP A 497 35.89 24.73 27.83
N GLY A 498 34.57 24.88 27.64
CA GLY A 498 33.95 25.29 26.39
C GLY A 498 32.42 25.27 26.45
N GLU A 499 31.74 24.73 25.42
CA GLU A 499 30.28 24.65 25.38
C GLU A 499 29.77 23.29 24.87
N ALA A 500 28.51 22.97 25.17
CA ALA A 500 27.79 21.83 24.60
C ALA A 500 26.85 22.28 23.49
N ILE A 501 26.81 21.52 22.40
CA ILE A 501 25.82 21.65 21.33
C ILE A 501 25.00 20.36 21.31
N VAL A 502 23.71 20.46 21.61
CA VAL A 502 22.79 19.32 21.63
C VAL A 502 22.00 19.33 20.34
N ILE A 503 22.07 18.24 19.58
CA ILE A 503 21.42 18.10 18.28
C ILE A 503 20.43 16.93 18.34
N PRO A 504 19.12 17.19 18.24
CA PRO A 504 18.12 16.12 18.16
C PRO A 504 18.23 15.36 16.84
N ALA A 505 18.62 14.09 16.90
CA ALA A 505 18.55 13.14 15.78
C ALA A 505 17.10 12.66 15.63
N ARG A 506 16.23 13.56 15.13
CA ARG A 506 14.80 13.29 14.88
C ARG A 506 14.40 13.68 13.47
N THR A 507 13.24 13.16 13.07
CA THR A 507 12.60 13.50 11.78
C THR A 507 12.28 14.99 11.68
N THR A 508 11.88 15.65 12.77
CA THR A 508 11.67 17.11 12.81
C THR A 508 11.77 17.67 14.23
N GLY A 509 11.92 19.00 14.33
CA GLY A 509 11.82 19.76 15.57
C GLY A 509 12.87 19.39 16.63
N SER A 510 12.52 19.66 17.88
CA SER A 510 13.23 19.17 19.08
C SER A 510 12.30 18.24 19.86
N GLY A 511 12.86 17.54 20.85
CA GLY A 511 12.11 16.82 21.87
C GLY A 511 12.27 17.49 23.24
N PRO A 512 12.45 16.71 24.32
CA PRO A 512 12.46 17.19 25.69
C PRO A 512 13.82 17.78 26.12
N GLU A 513 14.75 18.03 25.18
CA GLU A 513 16.11 18.49 25.50
C GLU A 513 16.12 19.75 26.40
N ALA A 514 15.26 20.73 26.10
CA ALA A 514 15.18 21.98 26.86
C ALA A 514 14.73 21.78 28.32
N GLU A 515 13.76 20.88 28.53
CA GLU A 515 13.24 20.54 29.85
C GLU A 515 14.25 19.70 30.65
N LEU A 516 14.75 18.62 30.04
CA LEU A 516 15.66 17.68 30.70
C LEU A 516 17.03 18.28 31.03
N LEU A 517 17.44 19.31 30.30
CA LEU A 517 18.70 20.04 30.51
C LEU A 517 18.51 21.41 31.15
N ALA A 518 17.33 21.67 31.75
CA ALA A 518 17.07 22.92 32.45
C ALA A 518 18.17 23.23 33.49
N GLY A 519 18.55 24.51 33.53
CA GLY A 519 19.64 25.02 34.38
C GLY A 519 21.05 24.84 33.84
N LEU A 520 21.24 24.17 32.68
CA LEU A 520 22.55 24.01 32.05
C LEU A 520 22.71 24.92 30.83
N LYS A 521 23.95 25.32 30.54
CA LYS A 521 24.28 26.15 29.38
C LYS A 521 24.62 25.26 28.17
N PHE A 522 23.81 25.32 27.13
CA PHE A 522 24.03 24.62 25.86
C PHE A 522 23.33 25.34 24.72
N ARG A 523 23.69 24.99 23.48
CA ARG A 523 22.93 25.38 22.28
C ARG A 523 22.15 24.20 21.76
N LEU A 524 20.90 24.44 21.40
CA LEU A 524 20.00 23.42 20.89
C LEU A 524 19.82 23.57 19.39
N GLY A 525 20.06 22.49 18.65
CA GLY A 525 19.71 22.38 17.23
C GLY A 525 18.27 21.90 17.03
N SER A 526 17.97 21.51 15.79
CA SER A 526 16.70 20.86 15.46
C SER A 526 16.95 19.67 14.54
N GLY A 527 15.93 18.81 14.42
CA GLY A 527 15.93 17.62 13.58
C GLY A 527 15.92 17.91 12.07
N PHE A 528 15.60 16.87 11.30
CA PHE A 528 15.90 16.80 9.88
C PHE A 528 15.02 17.69 9.00
N ALA A 529 13.69 17.64 9.17
CA ALA A 529 12.76 18.23 8.21
C ALA A 529 13.03 19.70 7.86
N PRO A 530 13.32 20.61 8.82
CA PRO A 530 13.64 22.00 8.50
C PRO A 530 14.93 22.21 7.67
N HIS A 531 15.72 21.15 7.42
CA HIS A 531 16.96 21.23 6.66
C HIS A 531 16.72 21.01 5.15
N PRO A 532 17.39 21.75 4.25
CA PRO A 532 17.21 21.61 2.80
C PRO A 532 17.49 20.21 2.21
N LEU A 533 18.19 19.34 2.95
CA LEU A 533 18.45 17.96 2.53
C LEU A 533 17.28 17.01 2.79
N PHE A 534 16.27 17.42 3.56
CA PHE A 534 15.09 16.60 3.80
C PHE A 534 14.27 16.33 2.54
N PRO A 535 13.85 17.35 1.74
CA PRO A 535 13.16 17.08 0.48
C PRO A 535 14.02 16.26 -0.49
N VAL A 536 15.35 16.44 -0.51
CA VAL A 536 16.27 15.62 -1.31
C VAL A 536 16.22 14.15 -0.90
N TRP A 537 16.21 13.86 0.41
CA TRP A 537 16.05 12.50 0.91
C TRP A 537 14.70 11.90 0.52
N VAL A 538 13.60 12.66 0.64
CA VAL A 538 12.27 12.19 0.19
C VAL A 538 12.27 11.87 -1.30
N GLU A 539 12.87 12.71 -2.14
CA GLU A 539 13.00 12.45 -3.58
C GLU A 539 13.79 11.17 -3.87
N GLN A 540 14.86 10.88 -3.11
CA GLN A 540 15.60 9.62 -3.23
C GLN A 540 14.73 8.40 -2.88
N GLN A 541 13.90 8.50 -1.83
CA GLN A 541 12.98 7.42 -1.45
C GLN A 541 11.91 7.19 -2.54
N VAL A 542 11.38 8.25 -3.12
CA VAL A 542 10.41 8.16 -4.24
C VAL A 542 11.07 7.50 -5.45
N ALA A 543 12.25 7.97 -5.86
CA ALA A 543 12.97 7.41 -7.00
C ALA A 543 13.31 5.92 -6.80
N GLN A 544 13.78 5.54 -5.60
CA GLN A 544 14.09 4.16 -5.26
C GLN A 544 12.84 3.27 -5.32
N ALA A 545 11.71 3.73 -4.81
CA ALA A 545 10.46 2.97 -4.81
C ALA A 545 9.95 2.72 -6.25
N LEU A 546 10.06 3.72 -7.13
CA LEU A 546 9.64 3.62 -8.53
C LEU A 546 10.54 2.71 -9.38
N GLN A 547 11.75 2.37 -8.91
CA GLN A 547 12.64 1.41 -9.57
C GLN A 547 12.40 -0.04 -9.14
N GLN A 548 11.56 -0.28 -8.13
CA GLN A 548 11.27 -1.66 -7.70
C GLN A 548 10.48 -2.42 -8.78
N PRO A 549 10.70 -3.73 -8.96
CA PRO A 549 10.02 -4.53 -10.00
C PRO A 549 8.48 -4.54 -9.95
N VAL A 550 7.92 -4.12 -8.81
CA VAL A 550 6.47 -4.10 -8.56
C VAL A 550 5.86 -2.74 -8.95
N ALA A 551 6.68 -1.69 -9.14
CA ALA A 551 6.24 -0.38 -9.61
C ALA A 551 6.19 -0.35 -11.15
N PRO A 552 5.24 0.38 -11.76
CA PRO A 552 5.25 0.54 -13.20
C PRO A 552 6.46 1.39 -13.62
N ALA A 553 7.00 1.10 -14.80
CA ALA A 553 8.13 1.87 -15.32
C ALA A 553 7.70 3.30 -15.69
N LEU A 554 8.51 4.29 -15.29
CA LEU A 554 8.38 5.65 -15.81
C LEU A 554 8.62 5.64 -17.32
N ALA A 555 7.78 6.34 -18.08
CA ALA A 555 8.02 6.57 -19.49
C ALA A 555 9.37 7.27 -19.66
N ALA A 556 10.21 6.78 -20.57
CA ALA A 556 11.41 7.50 -20.97
C ALA A 556 10.99 8.88 -21.48
N THR A 557 11.46 9.96 -20.85
CA THR A 557 11.26 11.30 -21.37
C THR A 557 11.97 11.37 -22.72
N ALA A 558 11.22 11.59 -23.79
CA ALA A 558 11.81 11.95 -25.07
C ALA A 558 12.65 13.21 -24.83
N ALA A 559 13.97 13.07 -24.83
CA ALA A 559 14.87 14.20 -24.76
C ALA A 559 14.48 15.13 -25.91
N ALA A 560 14.00 16.33 -25.57
CA ALA A 560 13.78 17.38 -26.53
C ALA A 560 15.11 17.59 -27.26
N GLY A 561 15.16 17.15 -28.52
CA GLY A 561 16.30 17.38 -29.39
C GLY A 561 16.54 18.88 -29.45
N HIS A 562 17.60 19.32 -28.76
CA HIS A 562 18.24 20.57 -29.13
C HIS A 562 18.88 20.31 -30.49
N ASP A 563 18.18 20.73 -31.53
CA ASP A 563 18.76 20.94 -32.86
C ASP A 563 19.90 21.95 -32.71
N HIS A 564 21.12 21.42 -32.63
CA HIS A 564 22.32 22.18 -32.94
C HIS A 564 22.76 21.83 -34.34
N HIS A 565 22.16 22.48 -35.33
CA HIS A 565 22.76 22.63 -36.65
C HIS A 565 22.54 24.04 -37.22
N ARG A 566 23.68 24.76 -37.26
CA ARG A 566 24.09 25.86 -38.17
C ARG A 566 23.31 27.16 -38.17
#